data_AF-O33004-F1
#
_entry.id   AF-O33004-F1
#
_cell.length_a   1.000
_cell.length_b   1.000
_cell.length_c   1.000
_cell.angle_alpha   90.00
_cell.angle_beta   90.00
_cell.angle_gamma   90.00
#
_symmetry.space_group_name_H-M   'P 1'
#
loop_
_entity.id
_entity.type
_entity.pdbx_description
1 polymer ?
#
loop_
_entity_poly.entity_id
_entity_poly.type
_entity_poly.pdbx_seq_one_letter_code
_entity_poly.pdbx_strand_id
1 'polypeptide(L)'
;MKARQWIGHQLQVPTPDRLEHDANQAWLQGPLAALDRLIRTDIKVVAVASMVPTLTAIDSAGRLVVSGLLYGNSWDRVPADLVSPAQLLPPVGEAAEFLCWTAAAEAVSY
;
A
#
# COMPACT_ATOMS: atom_id res chain seq x y z
N MET A 1 -11.29 3.87 29.35
CA MET A 1 -10.27 4.58 28.54
C MET A 1 -9.62 3.57 27.60
N LYS A 2 -9.61 3.78 26.28
CA LYS A 2 -9.03 2.81 25.33
C LYS A 2 -7.68 3.31 24.82
N ALA A 3 -6.60 2.64 25.23
CA ALA A 3 -5.23 2.90 24.77
C ALA A 3 -4.90 2.21 23.43
N ARG A 4 -5.91 1.62 22.78
CA ARG A 4 -5.82 0.92 21.51
C ARG A 4 -7.06 1.19 20.69
N GLN A 5 -6.85 1.46 19.40
CA GLN A 5 -7.93 1.60 18.41
C GLN A 5 -7.70 0.59 17.29
N TRP A 6 -8.81 0.06 16.77
CA TRP A 6 -8.83 -0.80 15.59
C TRP A 6 -9.71 -0.12 14.56
N ILE A 7 -9.13 0.19 13.40
CA ILE A 7 -9.85 0.76 12.27
C ILE A 7 -9.80 -0.28 11.15
N GLY A 8 -10.95 -0.89 10.87
CA GLY A 8 -11.08 -1.80 9.74
C GLY A 8 -11.05 -1.02 8.43
N HIS A 9 -10.41 -1.59 7.43
CA HIS A 9 -10.49 -1.17 6.04
C HIS A 9 -10.80 -2.39 5.18
N GLN A 10 -11.33 -2.15 3.98
CA GLN A 10 -11.72 -3.23 3.08
C GLN A 10 -10.49 -3.79 2.36
N LEU A 11 -10.33 -5.10 2.41
CA LEU A 11 -9.45 -5.84 1.51
C LEU A 11 -10.26 -6.22 0.26
N GLN A 12 -9.74 -5.92 -0.92
CA GLN A 12 -10.33 -6.24 -2.20
C GLN A 12 -9.62 -7.47 -2.76
N VAL A 13 -10.39 -8.50 -3.12
CA VAL A 13 -9.87 -9.75 -3.67
C VAL A 13 -10.62 -10.08 -4.97
N PRO A 14 -10.29 -9.42 -6.09
CA PRO A 14 -11.00 -9.62 -7.36
C PRO A 14 -10.84 -11.03 -7.92
N THR A 15 -9.67 -11.64 -7.72
CA THR A 15 -9.34 -13.02 -8.07
C THR A 15 -8.46 -13.64 -6.97
N PRO A 16 -8.35 -14.98 -6.88
CA PRO A 16 -7.62 -15.65 -5.80
C PRO A 16 -6.14 -15.24 -5.65
N ASP A 17 -5.56 -14.71 -6.71
CA ASP A 17 -4.17 -14.27 -6.84
C ASP A 17 -4.00 -12.75 -6.75
N ARG A 18 -5.09 -12.00 -6.52
CA ARG A 18 -5.10 -10.54 -6.40
C ARG A 18 -5.56 -10.10 -5.03
N LEU A 19 -4.66 -9.44 -4.31
CA LEU A 19 -4.90 -8.87 -2.99
C LEU A 19 -4.59 -7.38 -3.05
N GLU A 20 -5.64 -6.57 -2.97
CA GLU A 20 -5.57 -5.12 -3.13
C GLU A 20 -6.21 -4.43 -1.92
N HIS A 21 -5.75 -3.23 -1.59
CA HIS A 21 -6.48 -2.37 -0.66
C HIS A 21 -6.56 -0.94 -1.18
N ASP A 22 -7.56 -0.20 -0.69
CA ASP A 22 -7.59 1.25 -0.84
C ASP A 22 -6.50 1.85 0.07
N ALA A 23 -5.40 2.33 -0.54
CA ALA A 23 -4.25 2.85 0.18
C ALA A 23 -4.61 4.12 0.97
N ASN A 24 -5.58 4.91 0.50
CA ASN A 24 -6.02 6.10 1.22
C ASN A 24 -6.76 5.70 2.50
N GLN A 25 -7.63 4.69 2.43
CA GLN A 25 -8.27 4.16 3.64
C GLN A 25 -7.27 3.48 4.57
N ALA A 26 -6.40 2.62 4.04
CA ALA A 26 -5.50 1.80 4.84
C ALA A 26 -4.35 2.60 5.48
N TRP A 27 -3.75 3.55 4.75
CA TRP A 27 -2.51 4.22 5.17
C TRP A 27 -2.70 5.65 5.65
N LEU A 28 -3.74 6.35 5.20
CA LEU A 28 -3.97 7.75 5.59
C LEU A 28 -5.16 7.90 6.53
N GLN A 29 -6.38 7.58 6.06
CA GLN A 29 -7.61 7.81 6.82
C GLN A 29 -7.69 6.93 8.07
N GLY A 30 -7.29 5.66 7.97
CA GLY A 30 -7.31 4.72 9.08
C GLY A 30 -6.45 5.18 10.27
N PRO A 31 -5.14 5.44 10.08
CA PRO A 31 -4.27 5.94 11.13
C PRO A 31 -4.72 7.28 11.74
N LEU A 32 -5.21 8.22 10.92
CA LEU A 32 -5.74 9.49 11.42
C LEU A 32 -6.99 9.27 12.29
N ALA A 33 -7.94 8.45 11.85
CA ALA A 33 -9.12 8.11 12.63
C ALA A 33 -8.77 7.35 13.92
N ALA A 34 -7.73 6.52 13.90
CA ALA A 34 -7.22 5.86 15.09
C ALA A 34 -6.64 6.87 16.09
N LEU A 35 -5.86 7.84 15.60
CA LEU A 35 -5.27 8.90 16.41
C LEU A 35 -6.34 9.78 17.06
N ASP A 36 -7.35 10.22 16.31
CA ASP A 36 -8.46 11.02 16.83
C ASP A 36 -9.27 10.30 17.92
N ARG A 37 -9.37 8.97 17.83
CA ARG A 37 -10.09 8.13 18.82
C ARG A 37 -9.23 7.76 20.02
N LEU A 38 -7.91 8.00 19.98
CA LEU A 38 -7.04 7.78 21.12
C LEU A 38 -7.21 8.93 22.12
N ILE A 39 -7.62 8.60 23.34
CA ILE A 39 -7.81 9.60 24.41
C ILE A 39 -6.44 9.89 25.04
N ARG A 40 -5.58 10.65 24.35
CA ARG A 40 -4.23 11.06 24.81
C ARG A 40 -3.88 12.43 24.23
N THR A 41 -3.77 13.45 25.08
CA THR A 41 -3.37 14.82 24.68
C THR A 41 -1.86 15.08 24.80
N ASP A 42 -1.08 14.07 25.20
CA ASP A 42 0.33 14.21 25.60
C ASP A 42 1.32 13.41 24.73
N ILE A 43 0.92 13.00 23.52
CA ILE A 43 1.76 12.21 22.61
C ILE A 43 3.04 13.00 22.25
N LYS A 44 4.20 12.43 22.56
CA LYS A 44 5.52 13.01 22.25
C LYS A 44 6.19 12.43 21.01
N VAL A 45 5.83 11.19 20.67
CA VAL A 45 6.48 10.41 19.60
C VAL A 45 5.44 9.53 18.93
N VAL A 46 5.56 9.36 17.61
CA VAL A 46 4.78 8.41 16.81
C VAL A 46 5.76 7.45 16.13
N ALA A 47 5.48 6.15 16.24
CA ALA A 47 6.19 5.11 15.51
C ALA A 47 5.19 4.38 14.60
N VAL A 48 5.60 4.13 13.36
CA VAL A 48 4.75 3.49 12.34
C VAL A 48 5.38 2.15 11.95
N ALA A 49 4.55 1.12 11.89
CA ALA A 49 4.90 -0.18 11.35
C ALA A 49 3.82 -0.59 10.35
N SER A 50 4.24 -1.19 9.23
CA SER A 50 3.35 -1.59 8.14
C SER A 50 3.70 -3.00 7.64
N MET A 51 2.78 -3.58 6.88
CA MET A 51 3.06 -4.78 6.11
C MET A 51 4.05 -4.45 4.97
N VAL A 52 4.91 -5.40 4.60
CA VAL A 52 5.92 -5.24 3.54
C VAL A 52 6.07 -6.50 2.69
N PRO A 53 6.45 -6.38 1.41
CA PRO A 53 6.42 -5.14 0.60
C PRO A 53 4.98 -4.73 0.26
N THR A 54 4.72 -3.43 0.25
CA THR A 54 3.48 -2.84 -0.27
C THR A 54 3.80 -1.54 -1.01
N LEU A 55 3.16 -1.31 -2.16
CA LEU A 55 3.43 -0.17 -3.03
C LEU A 55 2.14 0.55 -3.42
N THR A 56 2.21 1.86 -3.58
CA THR A 56 1.12 2.69 -4.13
C THR A 56 1.75 3.86 -4.88
N ALA A 57 1.02 4.44 -5.82
CA ALA A 57 1.48 5.59 -6.59
C ALA A 57 0.84 6.85 -6.04
N ILE A 58 1.61 7.94 -6.10
CA ILE A 58 1.17 9.27 -5.72
C ILE A 58 1.37 10.25 -6.87
N ASP A 59 0.49 11.25 -6.96
CA ASP A 59 0.65 12.37 -7.89
C ASP A 59 1.68 13.40 -7.37
N SER A 60 1.94 14.42 -8.18
CA SER A 60 2.84 15.53 -7.82
C SER A 60 2.38 16.36 -6.61
N ALA A 61 1.11 16.26 -6.21
CA ALA A 61 0.56 16.88 -5.02
C ALA A 61 0.61 15.95 -3.80
N GLY A 62 1.15 14.73 -3.94
CA GLY A 62 1.25 13.73 -2.88
C GLY A 62 -0.06 12.97 -2.62
N ARG A 63 -1.02 13.01 -3.55
CA ARG A 63 -2.29 12.28 -3.43
C ARG A 63 -2.13 10.87 -3.96
N LEU A 64 -2.74 9.91 -3.27
CA LEU A 64 -2.78 8.51 -3.69
C LEU A 64 -3.65 8.36 -4.93
N VAL A 65 -3.09 7.82 -6.02
CA VAL A 65 -3.78 7.70 -7.32
C VAL A 65 -4.21 6.28 -7.67
N VAL A 66 -3.65 5.26 -7.00
CA VAL A 66 -3.99 3.85 -7.23
C VAL A 66 -4.13 3.06 -5.94
N SER A 67 -4.91 1.98 -5.97
CA SER A 67 -4.94 0.98 -4.90
C SER A 67 -3.53 0.49 -4.57
N GLY A 68 -3.27 0.24 -3.29
CA GLY A 68 -1.98 -0.28 -2.85
C GLY A 68 -1.85 -1.76 -3.24
N LEU A 69 -0.78 -2.12 -3.95
CA LEU A 69 -0.46 -3.52 -4.20
C LEU A 69 0.16 -4.14 -2.96
N LEU A 70 -0.36 -5.31 -2.59
CA LEU A 70 0.12 -6.10 -1.47
C LEU A 70 1.08 -7.18 -1.94
N TYR A 71 2.03 -7.55 -1.08
CA TYR A 71 2.93 -8.67 -1.33
C TYR A 71 2.17 -9.93 -1.78
N GLY A 72 2.68 -10.56 -2.85
CA GLY A 72 2.11 -11.78 -3.43
C GLY A 72 1.01 -11.53 -4.47
N ASN A 73 0.72 -10.27 -4.79
CA ASN A 73 -0.19 -9.93 -5.88
C ASN A 73 0.38 -10.39 -7.23
N SER A 74 -0.44 -11.02 -8.06
CA SER A 74 0.00 -11.60 -9.32
C SER A 74 0.42 -10.57 -10.37
N TRP A 75 -0.01 -9.31 -10.22
CA TRP A 75 0.40 -8.20 -11.08
C TRP A 75 1.90 -7.94 -11.05
N ASP A 76 2.56 -8.20 -9.93
CA ASP A 76 3.98 -7.91 -9.75
C ASP A 76 4.86 -9.12 -10.08
N ARG A 77 4.28 -10.25 -10.54
CA ARG A 77 5.06 -11.48 -10.78
C ARG A 77 5.98 -11.33 -11.98
N VAL A 78 7.26 -11.12 -11.67
CA VAL A 78 8.36 -11.32 -12.59
C VAL A 78 8.60 -12.83 -12.79
N PRO A 79 8.86 -13.30 -14.02
CA PRO A 79 9.37 -14.65 -14.25
C PRO A 79 10.55 -14.99 -13.32
N ALA A 80 10.47 -16.15 -12.65
CA ALA A 80 11.39 -16.54 -11.57
C ALA A 80 12.86 -16.65 -12.01
N ASP A 81 13.11 -16.76 -13.31
CA ASP A 81 14.42 -16.79 -13.96
C ASP A 81 15.11 -15.40 -13.99
N LEU A 82 14.40 -14.32 -13.70
CA LEU A 82 14.92 -12.95 -13.70
C LEU A 82 15.19 -12.38 -12.29
N VAL A 83 14.88 -13.13 -11.22
CA VAL A 83 15.03 -12.68 -9.83
C VAL A 83 16.37 -13.15 -9.27
N SER A 84 17.30 -12.20 -9.05
CA SER A 84 18.55 -12.50 -8.36
C SER A 84 18.35 -12.48 -6.83
N PRO A 85 18.85 -13.49 -6.08
CA PRO A 85 18.65 -13.59 -4.63
C PRO A 85 19.26 -12.43 -3.80
N ALA A 86 20.03 -11.54 -4.43
CA ALA A 86 20.65 -10.37 -3.82
C ALA A 86 19.89 -9.05 -4.03
N GLN A 87 18.67 -9.08 -4.60
CA GLN A 87 17.90 -7.85 -4.88
C GLN A 87 17.36 -7.18 -3.61
N LEU A 88 17.43 -5.85 -3.58
CA LEU A 88 16.76 -4.98 -2.61
C LEU A 88 15.24 -5.16 -2.72
N LEU A 89 14.53 -5.03 -1.59
CA LEU A 89 13.06 -5.05 -1.56
C LEU A 89 12.50 -3.64 -1.80
N PRO A 90 11.41 -3.50 -2.58
CA PRO A 90 10.77 -4.55 -3.38
C PRO A 90 11.71 -5.00 -4.53
N PRO A 91 11.65 -6.28 -4.96
CA PRO A 91 12.42 -6.76 -6.10
C PRO A 91 12.23 -5.80 -7.27
N VAL A 92 13.34 -5.40 -7.92
CA VAL A 92 13.33 -4.34 -8.94
C VAL A 92 12.27 -4.57 -10.03
N GLY A 93 11.97 -5.83 -10.37
CA GLY A 93 10.94 -6.15 -11.34
C GLY A 93 9.50 -5.98 -10.84
N GLU A 94 9.21 -6.23 -9.55
CA GLU A 94 7.88 -5.91 -8.95
C GLU A 94 7.61 -4.40 -9.02
N ALA A 95 8.62 -3.59 -8.71
CA ALA A 95 8.50 -2.13 -8.82
C ALA A 95 8.37 -1.65 -10.28
N ALA A 96 9.02 -2.31 -11.24
CA ALA A 96 8.94 -1.95 -12.65
C ALA A 96 7.58 -2.28 -13.28
N GLU A 97 7.01 -3.45 -12.96
CA GLU A 97 5.66 -3.83 -13.40
C GLU A 97 4.60 -2.89 -12.79
N PHE A 98 4.73 -2.57 -11.49
CA PHE A 98 3.87 -1.58 -10.85
C PHE A 98 3.89 -0.21 -11.56
N LEU A 99 5.06 0.27 -11.96
CA LEU A 99 5.20 1.53 -12.70
C LEU A 99 4.52 1.46 -14.07
N CYS A 100 4.71 0.36 -14.81
CA CYS A 100 4.09 0.16 -16.12
C CYS A 100 2.56 0.16 -16.02
N TRP A 101 2.02 -0.53 -15.01
CA TRP A 101 0.58 -0.54 -14.76
C TRP A 101 0.04 0.83 -14.37
N THR A 102 0.71 1.54 -13.45
CA THR A 102 0.31 2.89 -13.03
C THR A 102 0.27 3.84 -14.24
N ALA A 103 1.28 3.77 -15.12
CA ALA A 103 1.31 4.55 -16.35
C ALA A 103 0.14 4.20 -17.30
N ALA A 104 -0.23 2.92 -17.39
CA ALA A 104 -1.38 2.49 -18.19
C ALA A 104 -2.73 2.94 -17.59
N ALA A 105 -2.87 2.95 -16.27
CA ALA A 105 -4.09 3.40 -15.59
C ALA A 105 -4.35 4.91 -15.78
N GLU A 106 -3.29 5.72 -15.76
CA GLU A 106 -3.36 7.15 -16.08
C GLU A 106 -3.75 7.39 -17.56
N ALA A 107 -3.28 6.54 -18.48
CA ALA A 107 -3.55 6.68 -19.92
C ALA A 107 -5.01 6.41 -20.33
N VAL A 108 -5.80 5.73 -19.49
CA VAL A 108 -7.21 5.39 -19.75
C VAL A 108 -8.18 6.45 -19.16
N SER A 109 -7.67 7.43 -18.42
CA SER A 109 -8.47 8.45 -17.73
C SER A 109 -8.70 9.75 -18.54
N TYR A 110 -8.60 9.70 -19.87
CA TYR A 110 -8.77 10.85 -20.78
C TYR A 110 -9.96 10.70 -21.74
#